data_AF-A0A3B9MDE1-F1
#
_entry.id   AF-A0A3B9MDE1-F1
#
_cell.length_a   1.000
_cell.length_b   1.000
_cell.length_c   1.000
_cell.angle_alpha   90.00
_cell.angle_beta   90.00
_cell.angle_gamma   90.00
#
_symmetry.space_group_name_H-M   'P 1'
#
loop_
_entity.id
_entity.type
_entity.pdbx_description
1 polymer ?
#
loop_
_entity_poly.entity_id
_entity_poly.type
_entity_poly.pdbx_seq_one_letter_code
_entity_poly.pdbx_strand_id
1 'polypeptide(L)'
;ATLLERLFKDRYQPGAGLTHSEGVAGQLPDQVWGLWAAVRARQAGLGGDWLAIARDIAQHIEDRYADPELGGYFDHAGADQLGRLSDHIKPLVENSIAAMALVELDALVGDPEGPYAALARRALQSVAALPRQYGLMASVFARALDRLRHTVKVSTGNTKLARAALLAHPYAVIEPNDDDRRAVVCVGTICLAPVSTPAAVGEAIREARQARA
;
A
#
# COMPACT_ATOMS: atom_id res chain seq x y z
N ALA A 1 11.25 -12.51 -10.19
CA ALA A 1 9.78 -12.50 -10.33
C ALA A 1 9.14 -13.84 -9.98
N THR A 2 9.77 -14.97 -10.37
CA THR A 2 9.23 -16.33 -10.29
C THR A 2 8.68 -16.77 -8.93
N LEU A 3 9.29 -16.36 -7.80
CA LEU A 3 8.78 -16.73 -6.47
C LEU A 3 7.44 -16.07 -6.14
N LEU A 4 7.31 -14.77 -6.40
CA LEU A 4 6.09 -14.02 -6.10
C LEU A 4 4.94 -14.47 -7.00
N GLU A 5 5.21 -14.64 -8.29
CA GLU A 5 4.26 -15.18 -9.25
C GLU A 5 3.77 -16.56 -8.84
N ARG A 6 4.68 -17.44 -8.41
CA ARG A 6 4.33 -18.78 -7.92
C ARG A 6 3.49 -18.71 -6.64
N LEU A 7 3.87 -17.87 -5.68
CA LEU A 7 3.09 -17.70 -4.44
C LEU A 7 1.66 -17.28 -4.75
N PHE A 8 1.46 -16.28 -5.61
CA PHE A 8 0.13 -15.81 -5.98
C PHE A 8 -0.63 -16.86 -6.80
N LYS A 9 0.04 -17.56 -7.72
CA LYS A 9 -0.59 -18.66 -8.45
C LYS A 9 -1.12 -19.75 -7.51
N ASP A 10 -0.36 -20.07 -6.46
CA ASP A 10 -0.69 -21.16 -5.55
C ASP A 10 -1.72 -20.73 -4.48
N ARG A 11 -1.69 -19.47 -4.04
CA ARG A 11 -2.41 -19.03 -2.82
C ARG A 11 -3.48 -17.97 -3.03
N TYR A 12 -3.39 -17.16 -4.08
CA TYR A 12 -4.37 -16.12 -4.36
C TYR A 12 -5.52 -16.67 -5.20
N GLN A 13 -6.74 -16.35 -4.78
CA GLN A 13 -7.98 -16.66 -5.49
C GLN A 13 -8.74 -15.36 -5.74
N PRO A 14 -9.07 -15.03 -7.01
CA PRO A 14 -9.82 -13.82 -7.33
C PRO A 14 -11.13 -13.71 -6.52
N GLY A 15 -11.37 -12.54 -5.92
CA GLY A 15 -12.52 -12.25 -5.05
C GLY A 15 -12.45 -12.87 -3.65
N ALA A 16 -11.49 -13.75 -3.38
CA ALA A 16 -11.35 -14.50 -2.13
C ALA A 16 -10.02 -14.25 -1.39
N GLY A 17 -9.12 -13.45 -1.98
CA GLY A 17 -7.86 -13.08 -1.35
C GLY A 17 -6.84 -14.23 -1.31
N LEU A 18 -5.95 -14.21 -0.31
CA LEU A 18 -4.91 -15.21 -0.12
C LEU A 18 -5.27 -16.23 0.96
N THR A 19 -4.87 -17.48 0.74
CA THR A 19 -4.94 -18.56 1.73
C THR A 19 -3.64 -18.67 2.54
N HIS A 20 -3.77 -18.91 3.85
CA HIS A 20 -2.64 -19.07 4.78
C HIS A 20 -1.87 -20.36 4.49
N SER A 21 -2.62 -21.45 4.37
CA SER A 21 -2.15 -22.80 4.05
C SER A 21 -3.27 -23.59 3.39
N GLU A 22 -2.98 -24.82 2.98
CA GLU A 22 -4.00 -25.72 2.47
C GLU A 22 -5.14 -25.86 3.49
N GLY A 23 -6.37 -25.55 3.07
CA GLY A 23 -7.56 -25.59 3.92
C GLY A 23 -7.66 -24.49 5.00
N VAL A 24 -6.75 -23.51 5.03
CA VAL A 24 -6.75 -22.43 6.03
C VAL A 24 -6.73 -21.08 5.34
N ALA A 25 -7.74 -20.25 5.61
CA ALA A 25 -7.90 -18.92 5.05
C ALA A 25 -8.46 -17.96 6.09
N GLY A 26 -8.66 -16.70 5.70
CA GLY A 26 -9.36 -15.72 6.52
C GLY A 26 -8.50 -15.01 7.55
N GLN A 27 -7.17 -15.02 7.44
CA GLN A 27 -6.29 -14.23 8.31
C GLN A 27 -5.93 -12.90 7.63
N LEU A 28 -6.07 -11.79 8.36
CA LEU A 28 -5.75 -10.45 7.87
C LEU A 28 -4.29 -10.31 7.41
N PRO A 29 -3.27 -10.86 8.13
CA PRO A 29 -1.87 -10.78 7.69
C PRO A 29 -1.66 -11.23 6.23
N ASP A 30 -2.26 -12.36 5.83
CA ASP A 30 -2.11 -12.88 4.47
C ASP A 30 -2.62 -11.87 3.43
N GLN A 31 -3.72 -11.18 3.75
CA GLN A 31 -4.33 -10.21 2.86
C GLN A 31 -3.53 -8.92 2.78
N VAL A 32 -3.15 -8.32 3.91
CA VAL A 32 -2.48 -7.00 3.91
C VAL A 32 -1.06 -7.10 3.35
N TRP A 33 -0.35 -8.19 3.63
CA TRP A 33 0.96 -8.45 3.03
C TRP A 33 0.84 -8.82 1.55
N GLY A 34 -0.20 -9.57 1.16
CA GLY A 34 -0.51 -9.84 -0.24
C GLY A 34 -0.80 -8.55 -1.02
N LEU A 35 -1.67 -7.69 -0.50
CA LEU A 35 -1.97 -6.38 -1.07
C LEU A 35 -0.69 -5.56 -1.25
N TRP A 36 0.13 -5.45 -0.20
CA TRP A 36 1.37 -4.69 -0.29
C TRP A 36 2.35 -5.28 -1.31
N ALA A 37 2.46 -6.60 -1.37
CA ALA A 37 3.29 -7.29 -2.35
C ALA A 37 2.81 -7.04 -3.79
N ALA A 38 1.50 -7.09 -4.06
CA ALA A 38 0.93 -6.80 -5.38
C ALA A 38 1.17 -5.34 -5.79
N VAL A 39 0.98 -4.39 -4.87
CA VAL A 39 1.31 -2.97 -5.09
C VAL A 39 2.79 -2.80 -5.43
N ARG A 40 3.70 -3.47 -4.70
CA ARG A 40 5.14 -3.41 -4.99
C ARG A 40 5.52 -4.10 -6.30
N ALA A 41 4.86 -5.20 -6.66
CA ALA A 41 5.05 -5.88 -7.94
C ALA A 41 4.70 -4.95 -9.11
N ARG A 42 3.58 -4.21 -9.00
CA ARG A 42 3.21 -3.18 -9.97
C ARG A 42 4.27 -2.08 -10.06
N GLN A 43 4.74 -1.54 -8.94
CA GLN A 43 5.77 -0.50 -8.93
C GLN A 43 7.12 -0.97 -9.49
N ALA A 44 7.45 -2.26 -9.32
CA ALA A 44 8.66 -2.86 -9.86
C ALA A 44 8.60 -3.16 -11.36
N GLY A 45 7.44 -2.91 -12.01
CA GLY A 45 7.26 -3.19 -13.43
C GLY A 45 7.24 -4.68 -13.76
N LEU A 46 6.84 -5.53 -12.81
CA LEU A 46 6.68 -6.96 -13.11
C LEU A 46 5.52 -7.15 -14.09
N GLY A 47 5.66 -8.12 -15.00
CA GLY A 47 4.61 -8.47 -15.96
C GLY A 47 3.36 -9.02 -15.27
N GLY A 48 2.22 -8.93 -15.96
CA GLY A 48 0.91 -9.30 -15.42
C GLY A 48 0.14 -8.13 -14.82
N ASP A 49 -1.13 -8.37 -14.49
CA ASP A 49 -2.03 -7.32 -14.00
C ASP A 49 -2.02 -7.22 -12.46
N TRP A 50 -0.83 -6.89 -11.92
CA TRP A 50 -0.64 -6.72 -10.48
C TRP A 50 -1.48 -5.59 -9.89
N LEU A 51 -1.86 -4.60 -10.70
CA LEU A 51 -2.75 -3.54 -10.27
C LEU A 51 -4.18 -4.06 -10.07
N ALA A 52 -4.71 -4.87 -10.98
CA ALA A 52 -6.01 -5.51 -10.78
C ALA A 52 -6.00 -6.44 -9.57
N ILE A 53 -4.95 -7.24 -9.38
CA ILE A 53 -4.80 -8.11 -8.19
C ILE A 53 -4.79 -7.27 -6.90
N ALA A 54 -4.06 -6.15 -6.87
CA ALA A 54 -4.06 -5.27 -5.71
C ALA A 54 -5.45 -4.69 -5.42
N ARG A 55 -6.20 -4.28 -6.45
CA ARG A 55 -7.58 -3.80 -6.30
C ARG A 55 -8.53 -4.88 -5.78
N ASP A 56 -8.40 -6.10 -6.30
CA ASP A 56 -9.20 -7.26 -5.87
C ASP A 56 -8.97 -7.58 -4.39
N ILE A 57 -7.70 -7.66 -3.95
CA ILE A 57 -7.37 -7.92 -2.55
C ILE A 57 -7.84 -6.76 -1.66
N ALA A 58 -7.67 -5.51 -2.09
CA ALA A 58 -8.16 -4.35 -1.33
C ALA A 58 -9.69 -4.41 -1.13
N GLN A 59 -10.44 -4.79 -2.18
CA GLN A 59 -11.88 -4.99 -2.09
C GLN A 59 -12.22 -6.15 -1.13
N HIS A 60 -11.53 -7.28 -1.24
CA HIS A 60 -11.72 -8.43 -0.35
C HIS A 60 -11.45 -8.07 1.13
N ILE A 61 -10.42 -7.28 1.41
CA ILE A 61 -10.12 -6.78 2.77
C ILE A 61 -11.30 -5.96 3.29
N GLU A 62 -11.82 -5.03 2.47
CA GLU A 62 -12.95 -4.20 2.86
C GLU A 62 -14.21 -5.03 3.11
N ASP A 63 -14.54 -5.95 2.21
CA ASP A 63 -15.78 -6.75 2.31
C ASP A 63 -15.79 -7.72 3.50
N ARG A 64 -14.61 -8.20 3.92
CA ARG A 64 -14.51 -9.35 4.85
C ARG A 64 -13.92 -9.02 6.22
N TYR A 65 -13.15 -7.94 6.33
CA TYR A 65 -12.40 -7.63 7.55
C TYR A 65 -12.71 -6.24 8.10
N ALA A 66 -13.38 -5.37 7.33
CA ALA A 66 -13.64 -4.00 7.77
C ALA A 66 -14.58 -3.96 8.97
N ASP A 67 -14.26 -3.08 9.91
CA ASP A 67 -15.20 -2.61 10.91
C ASP A 67 -15.96 -1.40 10.33
N PRO A 68 -17.26 -1.56 9.98
CA PRO A 68 -18.01 -0.47 9.37
C PRO A 68 -18.21 0.71 10.34
N GLU A 69 -18.28 0.45 11.65
CA GLU A 69 -18.59 1.45 12.67
C GLU A 69 -17.34 2.26 13.05
N LEU A 70 -16.27 1.58 13.45
CA LEU A 70 -15.08 2.21 14.01
C LEU A 70 -13.90 2.26 13.02
N GLY A 71 -14.06 1.70 11.82
CA GLY A 71 -13.03 1.68 10.78
C GLY A 71 -11.87 0.73 11.08
N GLY A 72 -10.99 0.55 10.08
CA GLY A 72 -9.92 -0.42 10.14
C GLY A 72 -10.40 -1.86 10.00
N TYR A 73 -9.50 -2.79 10.26
CA TYR A 73 -9.65 -4.19 9.90
C TYR A 73 -9.44 -5.10 11.10
N PHE A 74 -10.33 -6.08 11.25
CA PHE A 74 -10.22 -7.16 12.20
C PHE A 74 -9.18 -8.20 11.74
N ASP A 75 -8.57 -8.90 12.69
CA ASP A 75 -7.51 -9.86 12.45
C ASP A 75 -7.93 -11.10 11.64
N HIS A 76 -9.23 -11.40 11.56
CA HIS A 76 -9.73 -12.50 10.73
C HIS A 76 -11.14 -12.28 10.17
N ALA A 77 -11.45 -12.99 9.07
CA ALA A 77 -12.76 -13.01 8.42
C ALA A 77 -13.60 -14.19 8.94
N GLY A 78 -14.39 -13.98 10.00
CA GLY A 78 -15.35 -14.99 10.48
C GLY A 78 -15.73 -14.87 11.95
N ALA A 79 -16.90 -15.37 12.34
CA ALA A 79 -17.43 -15.32 13.70
C ALA A 79 -17.25 -16.61 14.51
N ASP A 80 -16.87 -17.71 13.84
CA ASP A 80 -17.03 -19.06 14.40
C ASP A 80 -15.70 -19.64 14.90
N GLN A 81 -15.19 -19.04 15.97
CA GLN A 81 -13.99 -19.50 16.63
C GLN A 81 -14.25 -19.74 18.12
N LEU A 82 -13.73 -20.85 18.65
CA LEU A 82 -13.97 -21.29 20.02
C LEU A 82 -13.24 -20.40 21.04
N GLY A 83 -13.96 -19.97 22.07
CA GLY A 83 -13.37 -19.25 23.21
C GLY A 83 -12.82 -17.89 22.83
N ARG A 84 -11.65 -17.50 23.35
CA ARG A 84 -11.05 -16.17 23.13
C ARG A 84 -10.71 -15.84 21.66
N LEU A 85 -10.80 -16.82 20.77
CA LEU A 85 -10.62 -16.63 19.34
C LEU A 85 -11.88 -16.05 18.66
N SER A 86 -13.02 -15.99 19.36
CA SER A 86 -14.20 -15.25 18.90
C SER A 86 -14.02 -13.74 18.99
N ASP A 87 -13.09 -13.28 19.83
CA ASP A 87 -12.88 -11.85 20.07
C ASP A 87 -12.05 -11.26 18.94
N HIS A 88 -12.70 -10.53 18.04
CA HIS A 88 -12.01 -9.82 16.97
C HIS A 88 -11.19 -8.68 17.57
N ILE A 89 -9.93 -8.58 17.14
CA ILE A 89 -9.06 -7.47 17.50
C ILE A 89 -8.67 -6.69 16.26
N LYS A 90 -8.30 -5.42 16.45
CA LYS A 90 -7.69 -4.60 15.41
C LYS A 90 -6.19 -4.54 15.63
N PRO A 91 -5.42 -5.41 14.98
CA PRO A 91 -4.00 -5.46 15.24
C PRO A 91 -3.32 -4.23 14.65
N LEU A 92 -2.49 -3.56 15.46
CA LEU A 92 -1.79 -2.32 15.12
C LEU A 92 -0.94 -2.47 13.86
N VAL A 93 -0.25 -3.60 13.73
CA VAL A 93 0.74 -3.84 12.67
C VAL A 93 0.04 -3.99 11.32
N GLU A 94 -0.93 -4.88 11.21
CA GLU A 94 -1.63 -5.18 9.96
C GLU A 94 -2.48 -4.00 9.50
N ASN A 95 -3.16 -3.27 10.41
CA ASN A 95 -3.87 -2.04 10.05
C ASN A 95 -2.90 -0.96 9.52
N SER A 96 -1.69 -0.89 10.08
CA SER A 96 -0.65 0.02 9.57
C SER A 96 -0.15 -0.40 8.20
N ILE A 97 0.05 -1.71 7.96
CA ILE A 97 0.45 -2.25 6.65
C ILE A 97 -0.64 -2.02 5.60
N ALA A 98 -1.91 -2.27 5.95
CA ALA A 98 -3.04 -1.99 5.09
C ALA A 98 -3.04 -0.52 4.66
N ALA A 99 -2.89 0.41 5.62
CA ALA A 99 -2.79 1.83 5.30
C ALA A 99 -1.61 2.17 4.38
N MET A 100 -0.44 1.57 4.61
CA MET A 100 0.72 1.76 3.72
C MET A 100 0.42 1.31 2.29
N ALA A 101 -0.17 0.12 2.13
CA ALA A 101 -0.47 -0.42 0.82
C ALA A 101 -1.60 0.35 0.11
N LEU A 102 -2.63 0.75 0.85
CA LEU A 102 -3.75 1.55 0.34
C LEU A 102 -3.31 2.95 -0.12
N VAL A 103 -2.41 3.63 0.60
CA VAL A 103 -1.86 4.92 0.15
C VAL A 103 -1.07 4.79 -1.15
N GLU A 104 -0.29 3.72 -1.27
CA GLU A 104 0.50 3.49 -2.48
C GLU A 104 -0.39 3.03 -3.65
N LEU A 105 -1.44 2.26 -3.38
CA LEU A 105 -2.47 1.89 -4.36
C LEU A 105 -3.24 3.12 -4.85
N ASP A 106 -3.66 4.01 -3.93
CA ASP A 106 -4.34 5.27 -4.24
C ASP A 106 -3.55 6.10 -5.26
N ALA A 107 -2.25 6.28 -5.03
CA ALA A 107 -1.38 7.00 -5.94
C ALA A 107 -1.24 6.32 -7.32
N LEU A 108 -1.13 5.00 -7.36
CA LEU A 108 -1.05 4.23 -8.60
C LEU A 108 -2.35 4.26 -9.41
N VAL A 109 -3.49 4.26 -8.73
CA VAL A 109 -4.80 4.37 -9.38
C VAL A 109 -5.05 5.79 -9.88
N GLY A 110 -4.66 6.80 -9.08
CA GLY A 110 -4.77 8.20 -9.46
C GLY A 110 -6.20 8.71 -9.64
N ASP A 111 -7.18 8.04 -9.02
CA ASP A 111 -8.58 8.45 -9.03
C ASP A 111 -8.85 9.33 -7.79
N PRO A 112 -9.10 10.64 -7.96
CA PRO A 112 -9.34 11.56 -6.83
C PRO A 112 -10.57 11.20 -5.99
N GLU A 113 -11.56 10.52 -6.58
CA GLU A 113 -12.79 10.08 -5.93
C GLU A 113 -12.69 8.62 -5.43
N GLY A 114 -11.50 8.01 -5.58
CA GLY A 114 -11.23 6.66 -5.16
C GLY A 114 -11.27 6.49 -3.63
N PRO A 115 -11.61 5.29 -3.13
CA PRO A 115 -11.80 5.07 -1.70
C PRO A 115 -10.48 4.95 -0.93
N TYR A 116 -9.38 4.64 -1.60
CA TYR A 116 -8.18 4.08 -0.96
C TYR A 116 -7.50 5.03 0.02
N ALA A 117 -7.37 6.33 -0.31
CA ALA A 117 -6.86 7.32 0.65
C ALA A 117 -7.71 7.43 1.92
N ALA A 118 -9.03 7.36 1.80
CA ALA A 118 -9.95 7.41 2.93
C ALA A 118 -9.88 6.13 3.78
N LEU A 119 -9.84 4.96 3.13
CA LEU A 119 -9.68 3.67 3.79
C LEU A 119 -8.35 3.59 4.56
N ALA A 120 -7.24 4.05 3.95
CA ALA A 120 -5.95 4.10 4.62
C ALA A 120 -5.97 4.97 5.88
N ARG A 121 -6.64 6.13 5.81
CA ARG A 121 -6.83 7.02 6.96
C ARG A 121 -7.64 6.35 8.06
N ARG A 122 -8.77 5.72 7.72
CA ARG A 122 -9.62 5.00 8.69
C ARG A 122 -8.87 3.85 9.36
N ALA A 123 -8.08 3.09 8.60
CA ALA A 123 -7.24 2.01 9.12
C ALA A 123 -6.21 2.50 10.15
N LEU A 124 -5.59 3.68 9.95
CA LEU A 124 -4.70 4.25 10.98
C LEU A 124 -5.45 4.83 12.16
N GLN A 125 -6.60 5.48 11.93
CA GLN A 125 -7.40 6.06 13.01
C GLN A 125 -7.89 5.00 14.00
N SER A 126 -8.27 3.82 13.52
CA SER A 126 -8.81 2.74 14.35
C SER A 126 -7.80 2.23 15.40
N VAL A 127 -6.51 2.37 15.13
CA VAL A 127 -5.41 1.91 16.01
C VAL A 127 -4.59 3.06 16.60
N ALA A 128 -4.99 4.32 16.40
CA ALA A 128 -4.19 5.50 16.77
C ALA A 128 -3.95 5.69 18.28
N ALA A 129 -4.72 5.00 19.14
CA ALA A 129 -4.52 5.03 20.59
C ALA A 129 -3.40 4.08 21.06
N LEU A 130 -3.05 3.07 20.26
CA LEU A 130 -2.11 2.00 20.63
C LEU A 130 -0.62 2.38 20.60
N PRO A 131 -0.11 3.30 19.73
CA PRO A 131 1.33 3.53 19.60
C PRO A 131 2.07 3.85 20.90
N ARG A 132 1.44 4.57 21.83
CA ARG A 132 2.06 4.90 23.14
C ARG A 132 2.31 3.66 23.99
N GLN A 133 1.46 2.64 23.88
CA GLN A 133 1.59 1.39 24.62
C GLN A 133 2.63 0.46 23.99
N TYR A 134 2.75 0.49 22.66
CA TYR A 134 3.62 -0.42 21.90
C TYR A 134 5.06 0.09 21.75
N GLY A 135 5.33 1.38 22.00
CA GLY A 135 6.67 1.96 21.94
C GLY A 135 7.33 1.74 20.57
N LEU A 136 8.54 1.17 20.55
CA LEU A 136 9.30 0.90 19.31
C LEU A 136 8.56 -0.06 18.36
N MET A 137 7.71 -0.95 18.89
CA MET A 137 6.93 -1.89 18.08
C MET A 137 5.85 -1.17 17.24
N ALA A 138 5.52 0.09 17.57
CA ALA A 138 4.65 0.94 16.76
C ALA A 138 5.38 1.64 15.59
N SER A 139 6.64 1.29 15.30
CA SER A 139 7.39 1.88 14.18
C SER A 139 6.68 1.75 12.83
N VAL A 140 5.96 0.64 12.60
CA VAL A 140 5.14 0.45 11.39
C VAL A 140 4.01 1.47 11.28
N PHE A 141 3.37 1.82 12.41
CA PHE A 141 2.35 2.87 12.45
C PHE A 141 2.95 4.23 12.09
N ALA A 142 4.11 4.57 12.66
CA ALA A 142 4.80 5.82 12.35
C ALA A 142 5.17 5.91 10.85
N ARG A 143 5.66 4.81 10.28
CA ARG A 143 5.97 4.68 8.84
C ARG A 143 4.72 4.84 7.96
N ALA A 144 3.58 4.31 8.39
CA ALA A 144 2.32 4.45 7.69
C ALA A 144 1.80 5.89 7.74
N LEU A 145 1.91 6.54 8.91
CA LEU A 145 1.49 7.92 9.10
C LEU A 145 2.33 8.91 8.28
N ASP A 146 3.64 8.68 8.17
CA ASP A 146 4.54 9.52 7.35
C ASP A 146 4.17 9.43 5.86
N ARG A 147 3.87 8.22 5.35
CA ARG A 147 3.39 8.01 3.98
C ARG A 147 2.10 8.77 3.68
N LEU A 148 1.11 8.68 4.56
CA LEU A 148 -0.20 9.29 4.36
C LEU A 148 -0.12 10.81 4.13
N ARG A 149 0.88 11.49 4.72
CA ARG A 149 1.05 12.95 4.60
C ARG A 149 1.84 13.36 3.36
N HIS A 150 2.72 12.49 2.88
CA HIS A 150 3.78 12.87 1.94
C HIS A 150 3.85 11.96 0.72
N THR A 151 2.71 11.51 0.19
CA THR A 151 2.69 10.69 -1.02
C THR A 151 3.26 11.47 -2.21
N VAL A 152 4.36 10.96 -2.76
CA VAL A 152 5.00 11.42 -4.00
C VAL A 152 4.92 10.29 -5.01
N LYS A 153 4.31 10.54 -6.17
CA LYS A 153 4.32 9.61 -7.30
C LYS A 153 5.40 10.01 -8.28
N VAL A 154 6.13 9.04 -8.81
CA VAL A 154 7.12 9.23 -9.87
C VAL A 154 6.84 8.25 -11.01
N SER A 155 6.42 8.78 -12.15
CA SER A 155 6.12 7.99 -13.34
C SER A 155 7.33 7.92 -14.26
N THR A 156 7.91 6.73 -14.47
CA THR A 156 9.09 6.53 -15.32
C THR A 156 9.33 5.06 -15.66
N GLY A 157 9.78 4.78 -16.88
CA GLY A 157 10.32 3.49 -17.31
C GLY A 157 11.82 3.35 -17.02
N ASN A 158 12.49 4.43 -16.59
CA ASN A 158 13.93 4.44 -16.36
C ASN A 158 14.27 3.98 -14.93
N THR A 159 14.91 2.82 -14.81
CA THR A 159 15.31 2.24 -13.51
C THR A 159 16.28 3.12 -12.71
N LYS A 160 17.12 3.92 -13.38
CA LYS A 160 18.02 4.88 -12.69
C LYS A 160 17.25 6.05 -12.10
N LEU A 161 16.25 6.56 -12.81
CA LEU A 161 15.39 7.65 -12.30
C LEU A 161 14.47 7.16 -11.19
N ALA A 162 13.89 5.96 -11.32
CA ALA A 162 13.12 5.32 -10.25
C ALA A 162 13.97 5.12 -8.98
N ARG A 163 15.22 4.65 -9.13
CA ARG A 163 16.16 4.53 -8.00
C ARG A 163 16.49 5.89 -7.38
N ALA A 164 16.68 6.93 -8.19
CA ALA A 164 16.93 8.28 -7.71
C ALA A 164 15.75 8.82 -6.88
N ALA A 165 14.52 8.55 -7.33
CA ALA A 165 13.31 8.91 -6.59
C ALA A 165 13.25 8.26 -5.22
N LEU A 166 13.51 6.95 -5.13
CA LEU A 166 13.52 6.20 -3.86
C LEU A 166 14.62 6.68 -2.90
N LEU A 167 15.78 7.09 -3.43
CA LEU A 167 16.87 7.67 -2.61
C LEU A 167 16.51 9.06 -2.09
N ALA A 168 15.82 9.87 -2.89
CA ALA A 168 15.39 11.22 -2.50
C ALA A 168 14.19 11.20 -1.55
N HIS A 169 13.29 10.24 -1.71
CA HIS A 169 12.13 10.03 -0.86
C HIS A 169 11.85 8.53 -0.70
N PRO A 170 12.13 7.94 0.48
CA PRO A 170 12.07 6.50 0.69
C PRO A 170 10.74 5.82 0.33
N TYR A 171 9.65 6.59 0.29
CA TYR A 171 8.30 6.10 0.04
C TYR A 171 7.71 6.61 -1.28
N ALA A 172 8.57 7.05 -2.21
CA ALA A 172 8.13 7.42 -3.55
C ALA A 172 7.42 6.23 -4.21
N VAL A 173 6.21 6.48 -4.72
CA VAL A 173 5.43 5.50 -5.45
C VAL A 173 5.88 5.54 -6.90
N ILE A 174 6.48 4.45 -7.37
CA ILE A 174 6.97 4.37 -8.76
C ILE A 174 5.85 3.86 -9.64
N GLU A 175 5.46 4.61 -10.65
CA GLU A 175 4.52 4.18 -11.69
C GLU A 175 5.32 3.86 -12.98
N PRO A 176 5.54 2.57 -13.29
CA PRO A 176 6.23 2.22 -14.51
C PRO A 176 5.42 2.64 -15.74
N ASN A 177 6.11 3.23 -16.70
CA ASN A 177 5.57 3.61 -18.00
C ASN A 177 6.59 3.30 -19.10
N ASP A 178 6.23 3.61 -20.35
CA ASP A 178 7.08 3.33 -21.52
C ASP A 178 8.16 4.40 -21.76
N ASP A 179 8.18 5.50 -20.99
CA ASP A 179 9.19 6.55 -21.12
C ASP A 179 10.46 6.19 -20.32
N ASP A 180 11.45 5.67 -21.04
CA ASP A 180 12.75 5.29 -20.49
C ASP A 180 13.75 6.45 -20.39
N ARG A 181 13.35 7.68 -20.74
CA ARG A 181 14.23 8.86 -20.77
C ARG A 181 13.89 9.89 -19.72
N ARG A 182 12.63 9.96 -19.31
CA ARG A 182 12.12 11.00 -18.42
C ARG A 182 11.35 10.41 -17.25
N ALA A 183 11.23 11.22 -16.21
CA ALA A 183 10.40 10.97 -15.06
C ALA A 183 9.48 12.18 -14.83
N VAL A 184 8.24 11.90 -14.45
CA VAL A 184 7.28 12.92 -14.03
C VAL A 184 7.06 12.75 -12.53
N VAL A 185 7.28 13.81 -11.76
CA VAL A 185 7.07 13.82 -10.31
C VAL A 185 5.74 14.50 -10.02
N CYS A 186 4.85 13.80 -9.30
CA CYS A 186 3.54 14.32 -8.91
C CYS A 186 3.34 14.23 -7.39
N VAL A 187 2.66 15.22 -6.84
CA VAL A 187 2.20 15.26 -5.44
C VAL A 187 0.71 15.60 -5.44
N GLY A 188 -0.12 14.65 -5.02
CA GLY A 188 -1.57 14.74 -5.21
C GLY A 188 -1.90 14.84 -6.70
N THR A 189 -2.62 15.89 -7.09
CA THR A 189 -3.02 16.18 -8.48
C THR A 189 -2.06 17.09 -9.22
N ILE A 190 -0.98 17.57 -8.57
CA ILE A 190 -0.02 18.50 -9.16
C ILE A 190 1.18 17.69 -9.65
N CYS A 191 1.52 17.84 -10.94
CA CYS A 191 2.70 17.24 -11.55
C CYS A 191 3.66 18.32 -12.02
N LEU A 192 4.95 18.13 -11.75
CA LEU A 192 6.03 18.99 -12.23
C LEU A 192 6.42 18.64 -13.66
N ALA A 193 7.17 19.55 -14.30
CA ALA A 193 7.70 19.31 -15.64
C ALA A 193 8.57 18.03 -15.68
N PRO A 194 8.53 17.24 -16.78
CA PRO A 194 9.32 16.03 -16.90
C PRO A 194 10.83 16.31 -16.78
N VAL A 195 11.53 15.48 -16.00
CA VAL A 195 12.97 15.57 -15.77
C VAL A 195 13.69 14.32 -16.29
N SER A 196 14.95 14.45 -16.72
CA SER A 196 15.71 13.34 -17.34
C SER A 196 16.97 12.93 -16.59
N THR A 197 17.28 13.57 -15.47
CA THR A 197 18.51 13.27 -14.69
C THR A 197 18.17 12.88 -13.25
N PRO A 198 18.97 12.00 -12.61
CA PRO A 198 18.80 11.64 -11.20
C PRO A 198 18.79 12.83 -10.23
N ALA A 199 19.65 13.83 -10.49
CA ALA A 199 19.72 15.04 -9.66
C ALA A 199 18.43 15.87 -9.76
N ALA A 200 17.92 16.06 -10.98
CA ALA A 200 16.68 16.79 -11.22
C ALA A 200 15.46 16.09 -10.62
N VAL A 201 15.43 14.74 -10.58
CA VAL A 201 14.38 13.99 -9.85
C VAL A 201 14.41 14.35 -8.36
N GLY A 202 15.59 14.38 -7.75
CA GLY A 202 15.72 14.74 -6.33
C GLY A 202 15.31 16.18 -6.03
N GLU A 203 15.62 17.12 -6.94
CA GLU A 203 15.19 18.52 -6.85
C GLU A 203 13.67 18.65 -6.98
N ALA A 204 13.07 18.04 -8.00
CA ALA A 204 11.63 18.03 -8.22
C ALA A 204 10.86 17.46 -7.02
N ILE A 205 11.37 16.39 -6.38
CA ILE A 205 10.75 15.83 -5.17
C ILE A 205 10.82 16.82 -3.99
N ARG A 206 11.94 17.54 -3.82
CA ARG A 206 12.06 18.55 -2.75
C ARG A 206 11.12 19.72 -2.98
N GLU A 207 11.04 20.22 -4.22
CA GLU A 207 10.13 21.28 -4.63
C GLU A 207 8.66 20.88 -4.39
N ALA A 208 8.27 19.69 -4.87
CA ALA A 208 6.90 19.22 -4.74
C ALA A 208 6.48 19.02 -3.26
N ARG A 209 7.42 18.69 -2.37
CA ARG A 209 7.15 18.61 -0.92
C ARG A 209 6.98 19.97 -0.27
N GLN A 210 7.73 20.98 -0.69
CA GLN A 210 7.62 22.35 -0.17
C GLN A 210 6.30 23.00 -0.58
N ALA A 211 5.80 22.71 -1.78
CA ALA A 211 4.53 23.26 -2.27
C ALA A 211 3.28 22.78 -1.48
N ARG A 212 3.41 21.72 -0.66
CA ARG A 212 2.31 21.13 0.13
C ARG A 212 2.43 21.40 1.64
N ALA A 213 3.54 22.01 2.09
CA ALA A 213 3.79 22.37 3.49
C ALA A 213 3.16 23.72 3.82
#